data_AF-A0A9P7SWQ2-F1
#
_entry.id   AF-A0A9P7SWQ2-F1
#
_cell.length_a   1.000
_cell.length_b   1.000
_cell.length_c   1.000
_cell.angle_alpha   90.00
_cell.angle_beta   90.00
_cell.angle_gamma   90.00
#
_symmetry.space_group_name_H-M   'P 1'
#
loop_
_entity.id
_entity.type
_entity.pdbx_description
1 polymer ?
#
loop_
_entity_poly.entity_id
_entity_poly.type
_entity_poly.pdbx_seq_one_letter_code
_entity_poly.pdbx_strand_id
1 'polypeptide(L)' 'MRAYGELVQEPEMAGGVDVVKHQKWSGASYVDELQKMVTGGVSSTAAMGKGVTEDQFH' A
#
# COMPACT_ATOMS: atom_id res chain seq x y z
N MET A 1 13.09 -12.36 12.06
CA MET A 1 12.61 -11.14 11.37
C MET A 1 13.48 -9.90 11.58
N ARG A 2 14.36 -9.79 12.60
CA ARG A 2 15.27 -8.63 12.76
C ARG A 2 16.17 -8.36 11.55
N ALA A 3 16.81 -9.39 11.00
CA ALA A 3 17.72 -9.24 9.86
C ALA A 3 17.03 -8.65 8.60
N TYR A 4 15.74 -8.93 8.38
CA TYR A 4 15.00 -8.34 7.25
C TYR A 4 14.65 -6.86 7.53
N GLY A 5 14.26 -6.55 8.77
CA GLY A 5 14.01 -5.17 9.19
C GLY A 5 15.25 -4.28 9.06
N GLU A 6 16.39 -4.72 9.58
CA GLU A 6 17.63 -3.94 9.63
C GLU A 6 18.35 -3.85 8.27
N LEU A 7 18.35 -4.92 7.47
CA LEU A 7 19.12 -4.95 6.22
C LEU A 7 18.33 -4.50 4.99
N VAL A 8 17.00 -4.56 5.04
CA VAL A 8 16.14 -4.30 3.87
C VAL A 8 15.14 -3.20 4.19
N GLN A 9 14.32 -3.37 5.22
CA GLN A 9 13.20 -2.44 5.49
C GLN A 9 13.64 -1.05 5.97
N GLU A 10 14.62 -0.97 6.89
CA GLU A 10 15.16 0.30 7.39
C GLU A 10 15.89 1.11 6.29
N PRO A 11 16.79 0.52 5.48
CA PRO A 11 17.38 1.21 4.34
C PRO A 11 16.38 1.64 3.28
N GLU A 12 15.38 0.82 2.97
CA GLU A 12 14.35 1.15 1.98
C GLU A 12 13.42 2.27 2.46
N MET A 13 13.08 2.30 3.75
CA MET A 13 12.35 3.42 4.36
C MET A 13 13.19 4.71 4.36
N ALA A 14 14.45 4.64 4.78
CA ALA A 14 15.36 5.79 4.80
C ALA A 14 15.65 6.35 3.39
N GLY A 15 15.70 5.46 2.40
CA GLY A 15 15.89 5.79 0.99
C GLY A 15 14.62 6.25 0.26
N GLY A 16 13.45 6.24 0.93
CA GLY A 16 12.18 6.62 0.30
C GLY A 16 11.79 5.70 -0.86
N VAL A 17 12.15 4.42 -0.79
CA VAL A 17 11.89 3.45 -1.85
C VAL A 17 10.40 3.11 -1.89
N ASP A 18 9.76 3.36 -3.03
CA ASP A 18 8.31 3.17 -3.20
C ASP A 18 7.84 1.71 -2.97
N VAL A 19 8.75 0.74 -3.07
CA VAL A 19 8.47 -0.70 -2.88
C VAL A 19 8.12 -1.04 -1.43
N VAL A 20 8.55 -0.24 -0.44
CA VAL A 20 8.13 -0.41 0.97
C VAL A 20 6.60 -0.36 1.07
N LYS A 21 6.01 0.55 0.30
CA LYS A 21 4.56 0.71 0.14
C LYS A 21 4.06 -0.18 -0.99
N HIS A 22 4.26 -1.49 -0.83
CA HIS A 22 4.01 -2.49 -1.86
C HIS A 22 2.55 -2.54 -2.37
N GLN A 23 1.55 -2.24 -1.53
CA GLN A 23 0.15 -2.19 -1.98
C GLN A 23 -0.06 -1.01 -2.93
N LYS A 24 0.52 0.15 -2.58
CA LYS A 24 0.49 1.32 -3.46
C LYS A 24 1.31 1.08 -4.73
N TRP A 25 2.52 0.54 -4.62
CA TRP A 25 3.42 0.26 -5.73
C TRP A 25 2.84 -0.74 -6.73
N SER A 26 2.20 -1.80 -6.24
CA SER A 26 1.51 -2.81 -7.08
C SER A 26 0.23 -2.29 -7.74
N GLY A 27 -0.17 -1.05 -7.48
CA GLY A 27 -1.30 -0.41 -8.14
C GLY A 27 -2.65 -0.70 -7.48
N ALA A 28 -2.70 -1.11 -6.21
CA ALA A 28 -3.96 -1.37 -5.52
C ALA A 28 -4.90 -0.15 -5.55
N SER A 29 -4.36 1.06 -5.36
CA SER A 29 -5.13 2.30 -5.48
C SER A 29 -5.69 2.53 -6.88
N TYR A 30 -4.96 2.15 -7.93
CA TYR A 30 -5.43 2.29 -9.32
C TYR A 30 -6.61 1.38 -9.60
N VAL A 31 -6.55 0.12 -9.14
CA VAL A 31 -7.65 -0.84 -9.28
C VAL A 31 -8.87 -0.40 -8.46
N ASP A 32 -8.67 0.12 -7.25
CA ASP A 32 -9.76 0.66 -6.43
C ASP A 32 -10.47 1.84 -7.11
N GLU A 33 -9.74 2.76 -7.74
CA GLU A 33 -10.33 3.88 -8.47
C GLU A 33 -11.10 3.41 -9.71
N LEU A 34 -10.60 2.41 -10.44
CA LEU A 34 -11.35 1.77 -11.52
C LEU A 34 -12.63 1.11 -11.00
N GLN A 35 -12.56 0.39 -9.88
CA GLN A 35 -13.72 -0.26 -9.29
C GLN A 35 -14.75 0.77 -8.82
N LYS A 36 -14.32 1.85 -8.16
CA LYS A 36 -15.19 2.96 -7.74
C LYS A 36 -15.87 3.61 -8.94
N MET A 37 -15.18 3.80 -10.06
CA MET A 37 -15.78 4.36 -11.28
C MET A 37 -16.94 3.49 -11.77
N VAL A 38 -16.76 2.16 -11.79
CA VAL A 38 -17.80 1.21 -12.24
C VAL A 38 -18.95 1.11 -11.24
N THR A 39 -18.69 1.22 -9.94
CA THR A 39 -19.70 1.07 -8.88
C THR A 39 -20.39 2.37 -8.48
N GLY A 40 -20.22 3.46 -9.25
CA GLY A 40 -20.87 4.74 -8.97
C GLY A 40 -20.33 5.44 -7.71
N GLY A 41 -19.07 5.21 -7.37
CA GLY A 41 -18.36 5.81 -6.25
C GLY A 41 -18.50 5.08 -4.92
N VAL A 42 -19.26 3.98 -4.86
CA VAL A 42 -19.48 3.21 -3.63
C VAL A 42 -18.87 1.83 -3.78
N SER A 43 -17.84 1.51 -3.00
CA SER A 43 -17.24 0.17 -2.94
C SER A 43 -17.09 -0.26 -1.49
N SER A 44 -17.70 -1.40 -1.13
CA SER A 44 -17.60 -2.02 0.20
C SER A 44 -16.35 -2.91 0.34
N THR A 45 -15.57 -3.07 -0.73
CA THR A 45 -14.44 -4.01 -0.82
C THR A 45 -13.16 -3.36 -1.35
N ALA A 46 -13.00 -2.03 -1.17
CA ALA A 46 -11.78 -1.35 -1.59
C ALA A 46 -10.55 -1.90 -0.86
N ALA A 47 -9.49 -2.21 -1.60
CA ALA A 47 -8.26 -2.76 -1.07
C ALA A 47 -7.51 -1.76 -0.18
N MET A 48 -7.56 -0.48 -0.52
CA MET A 48 -7.00 0.65 0.24
C MET A 48 -8.03 1.23 1.22
N GLY A 49 -8.75 0.35 1.92
CA GLY A 49 -9.77 0.70 2.91
C GLY A 49 -9.21 0.91 4.33
N LYS A 50 -10.13 0.97 5.31
CA LYS A 50 -9.78 1.13 6.73
C LYS A 50 -8.98 -0.08 7.24
N GLY A 51 -7.77 0.16 7.76
CA GLY A 51 -6.91 -0.89 8.32
C GLY A 51 -5.96 -1.52 7.29
N VAL A 52 -5.68 -0.82 6.19
CA VAL A 52 -4.66 -1.23 5.22
C VAL A 52 -3.29 -1.29 5.89
N THR A 53 -2.47 -2.25 5.47
CA THR A 53 -1.10 -2.44 6.01
C THR A 53 -0.20 -1.24 5.75
N GLU A 54 -0.54 -0.40 4.77
CA GLU A 54 0.14 0.85 4.44
C GLU A 54 0.06 1.92 5.53
N ASP A 55 -0.98 1.88 6.38
CA ASP A 55 -1.10 2.81 7.51
C ASP A 55 0.01 2.61 8.55
N GLN A 56 0.74 1.50 8.49
CA GLN A 56 1.86 1.19 9.39
C GLN A 56 3.19 1.77 8.89
N PHE A 57 3.24 2.26 7.63
CA PHE A 57 4.43 2.83 7.01
C PHE A 57 4.29 4.35 6.90
N HIS A 58 4.66 5.07 7.98
CA HIS A 58 4.70 6.53 8.03
C HIS A 58 6.04 7.10 7.55
#